data_AF-A0A8T7EQJ1-F1
#
_entry.id   AF-A0A8T7EQJ1-F1
#
_cell.length_a   1.000
_cell.length_b   1.000
_cell.length_c   1.000
_cell.angle_alpha   90.00
_cell.angle_beta   90.00
_cell.angle_gamma   90.00
#
_symmetry.space_group_name_H-M   'P 1'
#
loop_
_entity.id
_entity.type
_entity.pdbx_description
1 polymer ?
#
loop_
_entity_poly.entity_id
_entity_poly.type
_entity_poly.pdbx_seq_one_letter_code
_entity_poly.pdbx_strand_id
1 'polypeptide(L)'
;MTSCSAAAAALIDAGIVGFAFDSPRTFKSGLIAPVYLDNRKLIFHPQAWHVVIDCLAEMLGELYPERDIVVAGVETAGIPHSSALGVCDATPDGVRAQRGQRPWACSGVLRAAALRAGASCCLRIRSRPARAA
;
A
#
# COMPACT_ATOMS: atom_id res chain seq x y z
N MET A 1 5.61 -16.83 7.74
CA MET A 1 6.86 -16.40 7.05
C MET A 1 6.88 -16.63 5.53
N THR A 2 5.74 -16.93 4.89
CA THR A 2 5.64 -17.12 3.42
C THR A 2 5.38 -15.84 2.62
N SER A 3 5.05 -14.71 3.28
CA SER A 3 4.77 -13.43 2.61
C SER A 3 6.04 -12.78 2.04
N CYS A 4 7.17 -12.86 2.75
CA CYS A 4 8.42 -12.20 2.35
C CYS A 4 9.05 -12.75 1.06
N SER A 5 8.85 -14.03 0.74
CA SER A 5 9.43 -14.64 -0.47
C SER A 5 8.70 -14.24 -1.75
N ALA A 6 7.38 -14.10 -1.70
CA ALA A 6 6.57 -13.66 -2.83
C ALA A 6 6.87 -12.20 -3.20
N ALA A 7 6.99 -11.32 -2.21
CA ALA A 7 7.40 -9.93 -2.42
C ALA A 7 8.81 -9.84 -3.02
N ALA A 8 9.76 -10.64 -2.52
CA ALA A 8 11.12 -10.67 -3.06
C ALA A 8 11.16 -11.10 -4.53
N ALA A 9 10.45 -12.17 -4.88
CA ALA A 9 10.35 -12.64 -6.26
C ALA A 9 9.75 -11.57 -7.18
N ALA A 10 8.64 -10.94 -6.76
CA ALA A 10 7.99 -9.89 -7.53
C ALA A 10 8.91 -8.69 -7.80
N LEU A 11 9.75 -8.29 -6.83
CA LEU A 11 10.70 -7.19 -6.98
C LEU A 11 11.86 -7.53 -7.94
N ILE A 12 12.35 -8.76 -7.90
CA ILE A 12 13.41 -9.25 -8.80
C ILE A 12 12.87 -9.35 -10.22
N ASP A 13 11.72 -9.99 -10.40
CA ASP A 13 11.09 -10.20 -11.71
C ASP A 13 10.71 -8.88 -12.39
N ALA A 14 10.29 -7.88 -11.61
CA ALA A 14 9.98 -6.54 -12.11
C ALA A 14 11.23 -5.69 -12.41
N GLY A 15 12.45 -6.19 -12.15
CA GLY A 15 13.69 -5.44 -12.37
C GLY A 15 13.89 -4.26 -11.43
N ILE A 16 13.20 -4.27 -10.28
CA ILE A 16 13.32 -3.23 -9.24
C ILE A 16 14.62 -3.39 -8.47
N VAL A 17 15.07 -4.64 -8.31
CA VAL A 17 16.39 -4.99 -7.77
C VAL A 17 17.37 -5.16 -8.91
N GLY A 18 18.46 -4.39 -8.89
CA GLY A 18 19.58 -4.54 -9.83
C GLY A 18 20.80 -5.16 -9.15
N PHE A 19 21.37 -6.17 -9.80
CA PHE A 19 22.61 -6.83 -9.39
C PHE A 19 23.74 -6.45 -10.34
N ALA A 20 24.89 -6.07 -9.79
CA ALA A 20 26.09 -5.70 -10.53
C ALA A 20 27.33 -6.18 -9.75
N PHE A 21 27.64 -7.48 -9.87
CA PHE A 21 28.76 -8.11 -9.17
C PHE A 21 30.11 -7.77 -9.77
N ASP A 22 30.21 -7.73 -11.11
CA ASP A 22 31.46 -7.44 -11.82
C ASP A 22 31.80 -5.94 -11.83
N SER A 23 30.79 -5.08 -11.70
CA SER A 23 30.93 -3.62 -11.64
C SER A 23 30.02 -3.00 -10.58
N PRO A 24 30.40 -3.12 -9.28
CA PRO A 24 29.62 -2.59 -8.18
C PRO A 24 29.37 -1.09 -8.29
N ARG A 25 28.22 -0.62 -7.78
CA ARG A 25 27.88 0.80 -7.82
C ARG A 25 28.38 1.51 -6.58
N THR A 26 28.92 2.71 -6.77
CA THR A 26 29.25 3.63 -5.69
C THR A 26 28.05 4.52 -5.39
N PHE A 27 27.57 4.48 -4.15
CA PHE A 27 26.48 5.32 -3.67
C PHE A 27 26.99 6.73 -3.34
N LYS A 28 26.05 7.67 -3.17
CA LYS A 28 26.36 9.06 -2.81
C LYS A 28 27.12 9.18 -1.48
N SER A 29 26.94 8.22 -0.57
CA SER A 29 27.69 8.12 0.69
C SER A 29 29.14 7.66 0.52
N GLY A 30 29.55 7.25 -0.68
CA GLY A 30 30.83 6.59 -0.94
C GLY A 30 30.81 5.08 -0.73
N LEU A 31 29.70 4.50 -0.25
CA LEU A 31 29.56 3.06 -0.10
C LEU A 31 29.53 2.36 -1.47
N ILE A 32 30.28 1.27 -1.59
CA ILE A 32 30.29 0.44 -2.79
C ILE A 32 29.42 -0.79 -2.52
N ALA A 33 28.39 -1.00 -3.32
CA ALA A 33 27.47 -2.12 -3.17
C ALA A 33 27.21 -2.82 -4.51
N PRO A 34 27.18 -4.17 -4.53
CA PRO A 34 26.85 -4.95 -5.73
C PRO A 34 25.34 -5.00 -5.99
N VAL A 35 24.52 -4.55 -5.05
CA VAL A 35 23.05 -4.56 -5.15
C VAL A 35 22.52 -3.15 -4.99
N TYR A 36 21.58 -2.78 -5.85
CA TYR A 36 20.84 -1.52 -5.77
C TYR A 36 19.36 -1.79 -5.96
N LEU A 37 18.51 -1.14 -5.16
CA LEU A 37 17.06 -1.23 -5.29
C LEU A 37 16.45 0.18 -5.19
N ASP A 38 15.46 0.45 -6.04
CA ASP A 38 14.67 1.69 -6.02
C ASP A 38 13.17 1.38 -6.03
N ASN A 39 12.57 1.28 -4.83
CA ASN A 39 11.14 0.98 -4.67
C ASN A 39 10.22 2.07 -5.23
N ARG A 40 10.70 3.28 -5.54
CA ARG A 40 9.86 4.30 -6.19
C ARG A 40 9.42 3.86 -7.58
N LYS A 41 10.22 3.01 -8.24
CA LYS A 41 9.86 2.45 -9.55
C LYS A 41 8.71 1.46 -9.46
N LEU A 42 8.49 0.85 -8.30
CA LEU A 42 7.49 -0.20 -8.11
C LEU A 42 6.08 0.24 -8.52
N ILE A 43 5.76 1.52 -8.33
CA ILE A 43 4.46 2.12 -8.70
C ILE A 43 4.17 2.00 -10.21
N PHE A 44 5.21 1.93 -11.04
CA PHE A 44 5.10 1.71 -12.49
C PHE A 44 4.96 0.24 -12.88
N HIS A 45 5.01 -0.68 -11.92
CA HIS A 45 4.84 -2.13 -12.11
C HIS A 45 3.64 -2.63 -11.27
N PRO A 46 2.39 -2.36 -11.69
CA PRO A 46 1.20 -2.56 -10.85
C PRO A 46 1.05 -3.99 -10.31
N GLN A 47 1.37 -5.00 -11.11
CA GLN A 47 1.27 -6.41 -10.69
C GLN A 47 2.23 -6.73 -9.54
N ALA A 48 3.50 -6.31 -9.65
CA ALA A 48 4.48 -6.51 -8.58
C ALA A 48 4.16 -5.64 -7.36
N TRP A 49 3.67 -4.42 -7.58
CA TRP A 49 3.27 -3.52 -6.52
C TRP A 49 2.12 -4.09 -5.68
N HIS A 50 1.10 -4.68 -6.31
CA HIS A 50 0.01 -5.33 -5.59
C HIS A 50 0.49 -6.47 -4.70
N VAL A 51 1.36 -7.35 -5.21
CA VAL A 51 1.94 -8.44 -4.39
C VAL A 51 2.62 -7.89 -3.15
N VAL A 52 3.39 -6.79 -3.29
CA VAL A 52 4.07 -6.16 -2.16
C VAL A 52 3.07 -5.54 -1.16
N ILE A 53 2.02 -4.86 -1.63
CA ILE A 53 0.99 -4.28 -0.75
C ILE A 53 0.21 -5.37 -0.02
N ASP A 54 -0.17 -6.45 -0.69
CA ASP A 54 -0.87 -7.59 -0.07
C ASP A 54 0.01 -8.23 1.03
N CYS A 55 1.30 -8.43 0.76
CA CYS A 55 2.23 -8.94 1.78
C CYS A 55 2.41 -7.99 2.96
N LEU A 56 2.39 -6.67 2.74
CA LEU A 56 2.43 -5.67 3.81
C LEU A 56 1.16 -5.70 4.67
N ALA A 57 -0.02 -5.84 4.04
CA ALA A 57 -1.30 -5.95 4.75
C ALA A 57 -1.37 -7.22 5.61
N GLU A 58 -0.93 -8.37 5.07
CA GLU A 58 -0.82 -9.62 5.82
C GLU A 58 0.11 -9.45 7.04
N MET A 59 1.28 -8.85 6.84
CA MET A 59 2.24 -8.61 7.91
C MET A 59 1.69 -7.66 8.98
N LEU A 60 0.96 -6.60 8.59
CA LEU A 60 0.31 -5.71 9.55
C LEU A 60 -0.75 -6.43 10.38
N GLY A 61 -1.57 -7.27 9.76
CA GLY A 61 -2.56 -8.07 10.48
C GLY A 61 -1.95 -9.08 11.46
N GLU A 62 -0.75 -9.59 11.16
CA GLU A 62 0.01 -10.46 12.08
C GLU A 62 0.66 -9.67 13.24
N LEU A 63 1.22 -8.50 12.96
CA LEU A 63 1.97 -7.70 13.95
C LEU A 63 1.05 -6.85 14.85
N TYR A 64 -0.07 -6.40 14.32
CA TYR A 64 -1.00 -5.49 14.98
C TYR A 64 -2.43 -6.04 14.83
N PRO A 65 -2.80 -7.07 15.62
CA PRO A 65 -4.14 -7.67 15.57
C PRO A 65 -5.24 -6.75 16.15
N GLU A 66 -4.84 -5.65 16.79
CA GLU A 66 -5.71 -4.61 17.33
C GLU A 66 -6.50 -3.95 16.19
N ARG A 67 -7.75 -3.55 16.45
CA ARG A 67 -8.55 -2.77 15.50
C ARG A 67 -8.16 -1.29 15.65
N ASP A 68 -7.98 -0.61 14.51
CA ASP A 68 -7.60 0.82 14.32
C ASP A 68 -6.09 1.08 14.15
N ILE A 69 -5.55 0.69 12.98
CA ILE A 69 -4.19 1.03 12.55
C ILE A 69 -4.21 2.35 11.77
N VAL A 70 -3.39 3.31 12.20
CA VAL A 70 -3.12 4.53 11.42
C VAL A 70 -1.89 4.30 10.56
N VAL A 71 -2.08 4.28 9.23
CA VAL A 71 -0.98 4.16 8.26
C VAL A 71 -0.55 5.56 7.82
N ALA A 72 0.70 5.92 8.11
CA ALA A 72 1.30 7.17 7.66
C ALA A 72 2.48 6.92 6.70
N GLY A 73 2.51 7.66 5.59
CA GLY A 73 3.58 7.57 4.59
C GLY A 73 4.71 8.54 4.87
N VAL A 74 5.96 8.06 4.76
CA VAL A 74 7.15 8.92 4.82
C VAL A 74 7.30 9.67 3.49
N GLU A 75 7.49 10.98 3.57
CA GLU A 75 7.73 11.81 2.39
C GLU A 75 9.05 11.44 1.70
N THR A 76 9.13 11.33 0.37
CA THR A 76 8.06 11.30 -0.65
C THR A 76 7.72 9.87 -1.07
N ALA A 77 8.69 8.96 -0.96
CA ALA A 77 8.61 7.61 -1.51
C ALA A 77 7.57 6.72 -0.81
N GLY A 78 7.30 6.95 0.48
CA GLY A 78 6.40 6.12 1.28
C GLY A 78 4.91 6.47 1.09
N ILE A 79 4.60 7.69 0.67
CA ILE A 79 3.23 8.17 0.45
C ILE A 79 2.41 7.21 -0.42
N PRO A 80 2.82 6.86 -1.66
CA PRO A 80 2.02 5.99 -2.53
C PRO A 80 1.75 4.62 -1.91
N HIS A 81 2.73 4.02 -1.24
CA HIS A 81 2.57 2.72 -0.59
C HIS A 81 1.58 2.80 0.59
N SER A 82 1.71 3.83 1.43
CA SER A 82 0.80 4.04 2.57
C SER A 82 -0.63 4.31 2.14
N SER A 83 -0.83 5.09 1.08
CA SER A 83 -2.16 5.38 0.54
C SER A 83 -2.81 4.13 -0.02
N ALA A 84 -2.06 3.30 -0.76
CA ALA A 84 -2.55 2.03 -1.28
C ALA A 84 -2.92 1.08 -0.13
N LEU A 85 -2.05 0.97 0.88
CA LEU A 85 -2.27 0.09 2.03
C LEU A 85 -3.49 0.50 2.86
N GLY A 86 -3.70 1.79 3.10
CA GLY A 86 -4.87 2.29 3.81
C GLY A 86 -6.19 2.03 3.06
N VAL A 87 -6.18 2.03 1.72
CA VAL A 87 -7.36 1.67 0.91
C VAL A 87 -7.64 0.16 0.99
N CYS A 88 -6.61 -0.68 0.99
CA CYS A 88 -6.76 -2.13 1.14
C CYS A 88 -7.33 -2.52 2.51
N ASP A 89 -6.90 -1.84 3.58
CA ASP A 89 -7.33 -2.12 4.96
C ASP A 89 -8.73 -1.57 5.29
N ALA A 90 -9.17 -0.52 4.59
CA ALA A 90 -10.52 0.04 4.73
C ALA A 90 -11.65 -0.85 4.17
N THR A 91 -11.33 -2.01 3.59
CA THR A 91 -12.35 -2.99 3.20
C THR A 91 -12.92 -3.61 4.48
N PRO A 92 -14.25 -3.54 4.76
CA PRO A 92 -14.82 -3.86 6.08
C PRO A 92 -14.54 -5.28 6.61
N ASP A 93 -14.10 -6.18 5.73
CA ASP A 93 -13.96 -7.60 5.99
C ASP A 93 -12.50 -8.03 6.23
N GLY A 94 -11.74 -7.20 6.97
CA GLY A 94 -10.36 -7.42 7.42
C GLY A 94 -9.77 -8.80 7.09
N VAL A 95 -8.82 -8.84 6.17
CA VAL A 95 -8.08 -10.03 5.74
C VAL A 95 -8.99 -11.18 5.30
N ARG A 96 -9.52 -11.11 4.08
CA ARG A 96 -9.70 -12.30 3.26
C ARG A 96 -9.44 -12.01 1.79
N ALA A 97 -8.19 -12.14 1.39
CA ALA A 97 -7.86 -12.52 0.02
C ALA A 97 -8.49 -13.91 -0.24
N GLN A 98 -9.76 -13.94 -0.65
CA GLN A 98 -10.28 -15.11 -1.34
C GLN A 98 -9.49 -15.20 -2.65
N ARG A 99 -8.64 -16.23 -2.77
CA ARG A 99 -8.07 -16.70 -4.04
C ARG A 99 -9.20 -16.77 -5.06
N GLY A 100 -9.36 -15.74 -5.89
CA GLY A 100 -10.38 -15.69 -6.92
C GLY A 100 -10.99 -14.32 -7.22
N GLN A 101 -10.97 -13.35 -6.32
CA GLN A 101 -11.53 -12.01 -6.60
C GLN A 101 -10.58 -10.92 -6.14
N ARG A 102 -10.05 -10.22 -7.15
CA ARG A 102 -8.95 -9.28 -7.07
C ARG A 102 -9.54 -7.88 -6.79
N PRO A 103 -9.31 -7.24 -5.62
CA PRO A 103 -9.87 -5.92 -5.27
C PRO A 103 -9.48 -4.80 -6.25
N TRP A 104 -8.38 -5.02 -6.96
CA TRP A 104 -7.72 -4.08 -7.86
C TRP A 104 -8.16 -4.23 -9.32
N ALA A 105 -9.32 -4.86 -9.56
CA ALA A 105 -9.97 -4.81 -10.86
C ALA A 105 -10.45 -3.37 -11.16
N CYS A 106 -9.63 -2.62 -11.89
CA CYS A 106 -10.08 -1.52 -12.73
C CYS A 106 -11.02 -2.07 -13.82
N SER A 107 -12.24 -2.44 -13.45
CA SER A 107 -13.36 -2.59 -14.37
C SER A 107 -14.33 -1.48 -14.03
N GLY A 108 -14.25 -0.39 -14.79
CA GLY A 108 -14.98 0.83 -14.51
C GLY A 108 -16.47 0.58 -14.34
N VAL A 109 -16.96 0.75 -13.13
CA VAL A 109 -18.37 1.03 -12.84
C VAL A 109 -18.40 1.79 -11.51
N LEU A 110 -18.76 3.06 -11.60
CA LEU A 110 -19.61 3.72 -10.61
C LEU A 110 -20.81 2.80 -10.33
N ARG A 111 -20.70 1.90 -9.36
CA ARG A 111 -21.83 1.21 -8.72
C ARG A 111 -21.75 1.63 -7.27
N ALA A 112 -22.41 2.70 -6.85
CA ALA A 112 -23.86 2.70 -6.65
C ALA A 112 -24.33 1.38 -6.00
N ALA A 113 -23.76 1.01 -4.86
CA ALA A 113 -24.24 -0.11 -4.06
C ALA A 113 -23.83 -0.02 -2.58
N ALA A 114 -24.18 1.08 -1.91
CA ALA A 114 -24.38 1.09 -0.46
C ALA A 114 -25.38 2.19 -0.03
N LEU A 115 -26.47 2.34 -0.77
CA LEU A 115 -27.68 3.08 -0.37
C LEU A 115 -28.72 2.16 0.31
N ARG A 116 -28.28 1.08 0.96
CA ARG A 116 -29.15 0.22 1.78
C ARG A 116 -28.56 -0.05 3.15
N ALA A 117 -28.22 1.02 3.85
CA ALA A 117 -28.26 1.05 5.30
C ALA A 117 -28.58 2.49 5.67
N GLY A 118 -29.77 2.72 6.22
CA GLY A 118 -30.19 4.02 6.72
C GLY A 118 -29.34 4.45 7.92
N ALA A 119 -28.13 4.93 7.65
CA ALA A 119 -27.26 5.55 8.63
C ALA A 119 -26.83 6.91 8.07
N SER A 120 -27.53 7.94 8.56
CA SER A 120 -27.19 9.34 8.38
C SER A 120 -25.79 9.60 8.96
N CYS A 121 -24.76 9.46 8.14
CA CYS A 121 -23.41 9.94 8.42
C CYS A 121 -23.09 11.13 7.51
N CYS A 122 -24.00 12.12 7.48
CA CYS A 122 -23.68 13.44 6.94
C CYS A 122 -22.93 14.25 8.00
N LEU A 123 -21.60 14.29 7.84
CA LEU A 123 -20.80 15.50 7.82
C LEU A 123 -21.22 16.62 8.81
N ARG A 124 -20.79 16.53 10.07
CA ARG A 124 -20.86 17.66 11.01
C ARG A 124 -19.51 18.39 11.06
N ILE A 125 -19.21 19.14 10.01
CA ILE A 125 -18.19 20.18 10.04
C ILE A 125 -18.67 21.23 11.05
N ARG A 126 -18.08 21.29 12.25
CA ARG A 126 -18.37 22.33 13.24
C ARG A 126 -17.82 23.67 12.74
N SER A 127 -18.61 24.46 12.04
CA SER A 127 -18.39 25.90 11.91
C SER A 127 -18.73 26.57 13.25
N ARG A 128 -17.73 27.16 13.92
CA ARG A 128 -17.94 28.05 15.08
C ARG A 128 -18.79 29.26 14.64
N PRO A 129 -19.85 29.66 15.35
CA PRO A 129 -20.52 30.91 15.04
C PRO A 129 -19.68 32.09 15.52
N ALA A 130 -19.50 33.09 14.66
CA ALA A 130 -19.00 34.40 15.01
C ALA A 130 -19.95 35.03 16.05
N ARG A 131 -19.41 35.49 17.19
CA ARG A 131 -20.15 36.32 18.14
C ARG A 131 -20.30 37.72 17.53
N ALA A 132 -21.53 38.17 17.35
CA ALA A 132 -21.89 39.55 17.14
C ALA A 132 -22.77 40.00 18.30
N ALA A 133 -22.23 40.91 19.12
CA ALA A 133 -22.88 41.97 19.92
C ALA A 133 -21.79 42.61 20.78
#